data_AF-A0A7S1Z5N6-F1
#
_entry.id   AF-A0A7S1Z5N6-F1
#
_cell.length_a   1.000
_cell.length_b   1.000
_cell.length_c   1.000
_cell.angle_alpha   90.00
_cell.angle_beta   90.00
_cell.angle_gamma   90.00
#
_symmetry.space_group_name_H-M   'P 1'
#
loop_
_entity.id
_entity.type
_entity.pdbx_description
1 polymer ?
#
loop_
_entity_poly.entity_id
_entity_poly.type
_entity_poly.pdbx_seq_one_letter_code
_entity_poly.pdbx_strand_id
1 'polypeptide(L)'
;YESALEGTDKRSELYIRQYLDSLLYGRGKDLTFRVVDWGDCHPLFSQTSVDLLASGRVVIADGLHAAVLSFLSGRPFVYVDHTMQEISRTLEVALDAWDVCRDESRLMYRSATTYEEAMEKAVRMLGQLRKG
;
A
#
# COMPACT_ATOMS: atom_id res chain seq x y z
N TYR A 1 23.19 -15.06 4.04
CA TYR A 1 24.12 -13.99 3.62
C TYR A 1 23.39 -12.67 3.83
N GLU A 2 23.46 -12.16 5.05
CA GLU A 2 22.98 -10.82 5.41
C GLU A 2 24.00 -9.82 4.88
N SER A 3 23.64 -9.07 3.83
CA SER A 3 24.34 -7.83 3.51
C SER A 3 23.69 -6.72 4.34
N ALA A 4 24.35 -6.37 5.44
CA ALA A 4 24.21 -5.08 6.07
C ALA A 4 24.53 -3.98 5.05
N LEU A 5 23.50 -3.45 4.40
CA LEU A 5 23.55 -2.16 3.74
C LEU A 5 23.00 -1.15 4.74
N GLU A 6 23.85 -0.22 5.15
CA GLU A 6 23.49 0.98 5.90
C GLU A 6 22.39 1.74 5.14
N GLY A 7 21.16 1.50 5.54
CA GLY A 7 19.98 2.22 5.13
C GLY A 7 18.96 2.04 6.24
N THR A 8 18.45 3.12 6.80
CA THR A 8 17.36 3.05 7.76
C THR A 8 16.23 2.25 7.11
N ASP A 9 15.86 1.12 7.71
CA ASP A 9 14.77 0.30 7.19
C ASP A 9 13.50 1.15 7.14
N LYS A 10 13.12 1.55 5.92
CA LYS A 10 11.95 2.42 5.68
C LYS A 10 10.63 1.71 5.97
N ARG A 11 10.66 0.38 6.14
CA ARG A 11 9.52 -0.44 6.60
C ARG A 11 9.46 -0.55 8.12
N SER A 12 10.49 -0.10 8.85
CA SER A 12 10.47 -0.16 10.31
C SER A 12 9.34 0.71 10.89
N GLU A 13 8.68 0.21 11.93
CA GLU A 13 7.59 0.94 12.58
C GLU A 13 8.06 2.31 13.10
N LEU A 14 9.29 2.39 13.59
CA LEU A 14 9.88 3.64 14.07
C LEU A 14 9.97 4.67 12.93
N TYR A 15 10.49 4.28 11.78
CA TYR A 15 10.61 5.17 10.62
C TYR A 15 9.24 5.65 10.14
N ILE A 16 8.29 4.72 10.00
CA ILE A 16 6.93 5.03 9.55
C ILE A 16 6.24 5.99 10.52
N ARG A 17 6.31 5.73 11.83
CA ARG A 17 5.72 6.60 12.87
C ARG A 17 6.33 8.00 12.81
N GLN A 18 7.66 8.10 12.75
CA GLN A 18 8.38 9.37 12.63
C GLN A 18 7.95 10.15 11.38
N TYR A 19 7.89 9.48 10.23
CA TYR A 19 7.45 10.09 8.98
C TYR A 19 6.00 10.58 9.07
N LEU A 20 5.07 9.75 9.56
CA LEU A 20 3.68 10.13 9.73
C LEU A 20 3.51 11.33 10.69
N ASP A 21 4.31 11.40 11.77
CA ASP A 21 4.30 12.54 12.70
C ASP A 21 4.83 13.83 12.07
N SER A 22 5.78 13.71 11.13
CA SER A 22 6.34 14.84 10.39
C SER A 22 5.40 15.43 9.34
N LEU A 23 4.34 14.71 8.95
CA LEU A 23 3.41 15.19 7.93
C LEU A 23 2.74 16.50 8.36
N LEU A 24 2.75 17.48 7.45
CA LEU A 24 2.21 18.82 7.68
C LEU A 24 0.80 18.78 8.28
N TYR A 25 0.58 19.65 9.26
CA TYR A 25 -0.66 19.83 10.01
C TYR A 25 -1.04 18.65 10.92
N GLY A 26 -0.08 17.79 11.28
CA GLY A 26 -0.33 16.68 12.20
C GLY A 26 -1.25 15.61 11.64
N ARG A 27 -1.41 15.55 10.31
CA ARG A 27 -2.33 14.62 9.63
C ARG A 27 -2.07 13.13 9.94
N GLY A 28 -0.85 12.79 10.37
CA GLY A 28 -0.50 11.42 10.76
C GLY A 28 -0.63 11.09 12.25
N LYS A 29 -0.81 12.08 13.14
CA LYS A 29 -0.76 11.87 14.61
C LYS A 29 -1.82 10.89 15.12
N ASP A 30 -3.02 10.95 14.57
CA ASP A 30 -4.14 10.08 14.97
C ASP A 30 -4.26 8.81 14.11
N LEU A 31 -3.26 8.53 13.26
CA LEU A 31 -3.26 7.34 12.42
C LEU A 31 -2.63 6.16 13.15
N THR A 32 -3.38 5.06 13.18
CA THR A 32 -2.87 3.74 13.51
C THR A 32 -2.37 3.07 12.25
N PHE A 33 -1.21 2.42 12.32
CA PHE A 33 -0.69 1.60 11.23
C PHE A 33 -0.19 0.27 11.78
N ARG A 34 -0.01 -0.70 10.88
CA ARG A 34 0.59 -2.00 11.18
C ARG A 34 1.43 -2.42 10.00
N VAL A 35 2.68 -2.80 10.26
CA VAL A 35 3.58 -3.37 9.24
C VAL A 35 3.36 -4.88 9.22
N VAL A 36 3.27 -5.45 8.03
CA VAL A 36 3.09 -6.89 7.86
C VAL A 36 4.02 -7.41 6.79
N ASP A 37 4.88 -8.33 7.21
CA ASP A 37 5.81 -9.04 6.35
C ASP A 37 5.25 -10.44 6.09
N TRP A 38 4.91 -10.72 4.83
CA TRP A 38 4.66 -12.08 4.40
C TRP A 38 6.00 -12.71 4.02
N GLY A 39 6.44 -13.69 4.80
CA GLY A 39 7.53 -14.56 4.37
C GLY A 39 7.11 -15.40 3.16
N ASP A 40 8.08 -15.83 2.35
CA ASP A 40 7.90 -16.53 1.06
C ASP A 40 7.09 -17.84 1.13
N CYS A 41 6.80 -18.35 2.33
CA CYS A 41 6.23 -19.68 2.55
C CYS A 41 4.77 -19.70 3.05
N HIS A 42 4.10 -18.56 3.22
CA HIS A 42 2.69 -18.61 3.61
C HIS A 42 1.81 -18.94 2.40
N PRO A 43 0.77 -19.80 2.54
CA PRO A 43 -0.19 -20.00 1.47
C PRO A 43 -0.78 -18.62 1.14
N LEU A 44 -0.42 -18.13 -0.04
CA LEU A 44 -1.09 -17.00 -0.69
C LEU A 44 -2.59 -17.25 -0.52
N PHE A 45 -3.35 -16.23 -0.13
CA PHE A 45 -4.80 -16.35 0.12
C PHE A 45 -5.22 -17.07 1.41
N SER A 46 -4.34 -17.19 2.43
CA SER A 46 -4.83 -17.59 3.76
C SER A 46 -5.88 -16.60 4.29
N GLN A 47 -6.87 -17.09 5.03
CA GLN A 47 -7.90 -16.25 5.67
C GLN A 47 -7.27 -15.12 6.48
N THR A 48 -6.14 -15.40 7.15
CA THR A 48 -5.34 -14.41 7.90
C THR A 48 -4.86 -13.25 7.03
N SER A 49 -4.41 -13.50 5.80
CA SER A 49 -3.96 -12.44 4.88
C SER A 49 -5.12 -11.55 4.45
N VAL A 50 -6.30 -12.14 4.22
CA VAL A 50 -7.52 -11.43 3.87
C VAL A 50 -8.03 -10.61 5.05
N ASP A 51 -8.11 -11.19 6.24
CA ASP A 51 -8.57 -10.52 7.46
C ASP A 51 -7.66 -9.34 7.82
N LEU A 52 -6.36 -9.50 7.58
CA LEU A 52 -5.39 -8.46 7.86
C LEU A 52 -5.50 -7.29 6.88
N LEU A 53 -5.64 -7.57 5.58
CA LEU A 53 -5.94 -6.53 4.58
C LEU A 53 -7.29 -5.85 4.86
N ALA A 54 -8.28 -6.61 5.34
CA ALA A 54 -9.58 -6.10 5.71
C ALA A 54 -9.57 -5.20 6.97
N SER A 55 -8.58 -5.37 7.85
CA SER A 55 -8.42 -4.54 9.04
C SER A 55 -7.96 -3.11 8.73
N GLY A 56 -7.26 -2.92 7.59
CA GLY A 56 -6.82 -1.62 7.12
C GLY A 56 -7.93 -0.86 6.37
N ARG A 57 -8.00 0.46 6.57
CA ARG A 57 -8.82 1.35 5.73
C ARG A 57 -8.16 1.65 4.38
N VAL A 58 -6.83 1.70 4.36
CA VAL A 58 -5.99 1.85 3.17
C VAL A 58 -4.78 0.95 3.34
N VAL A 59 -4.35 0.28 2.28
CA VAL A 59 -3.18 -0.61 2.26
C VAL A 59 -2.03 0.05 1.51
N ILE A 60 -0.79 -0.11 1.99
CA ILE A 60 0.41 0.19 1.20
C ILE A 60 1.08 -1.15 0.85
N ALA A 61 1.30 -1.40 -0.43
CA ALA A 61 1.80 -2.67 -0.94
C ALA A 61 3.07 -2.48 -1.77
N ASP A 62 4.14 -3.20 -1.47
CA ASP A 62 5.37 -3.26 -2.27
C ASP A 62 5.53 -4.60 -3.02
N GLY A 63 4.64 -5.56 -2.75
CA GLY A 63 4.56 -6.84 -3.45
C GLY A 63 3.31 -6.97 -4.32
N LEU A 64 3.47 -7.59 -5.50
CA LEU A 64 2.40 -7.82 -6.47
C LEU A 64 1.18 -8.50 -5.85
N HIS A 65 1.38 -9.57 -5.06
CA HIS A 65 0.29 -10.32 -4.44
C HIS A 65 -0.53 -9.45 -3.48
N ALA A 66 0.12 -8.56 -2.72
CA ALA A 66 -0.56 -7.64 -1.81
C ALA A 66 -1.41 -6.61 -2.58
N ALA A 67 -0.90 -6.12 -3.71
CA ALA A 67 -1.63 -5.21 -4.60
C ALA A 67 -2.87 -5.91 -5.20
N VAL A 68 -2.70 -7.12 -5.76
CA VAL A 68 -3.80 -7.91 -6.34
C VAL A 68 -4.86 -8.25 -5.28
N LEU A 69 -4.45 -8.70 -4.10
CA LEU A 69 -5.37 -9.01 -3.00
C LEU A 69 -6.13 -7.78 -2.52
N SER A 70 -5.48 -6.63 -2.41
CA SER A 70 -6.13 -5.38 -2.03
C SER A 70 -7.19 -4.98 -3.06
N PHE A 71 -6.86 -5.12 -4.35
CA PHE A 71 -7.82 -4.89 -5.43
C PHE A 71 -9.03 -5.85 -5.35
N LEU A 72 -8.80 -7.16 -5.27
CA LEU A 72 -9.86 -8.17 -5.22
C LEU A 72 -10.75 -8.07 -3.97
N SER A 73 -10.18 -7.60 -2.85
CA SER A 73 -10.92 -7.37 -1.60
C SER A 73 -11.66 -6.03 -1.56
N GLY A 74 -11.60 -5.23 -2.63
CA GLY A 74 -12.22 -3.90 -2.69
C GLY A 74 -11.62 -2.92 -1.68
N ARG A 75 -10.36 -3.12 -1.28
CA ARG A 75 -9.67 -2.29 -0.31
C ARG A 75 -8.86 -1.22 -1.03
N PRO A 76 -9.03 0.06 -0.67
CA PRO A 76 -8.21 1.09 -1.26
C PRO A 76 -6.73 0.88 -0.95
N PHE A 77 -5.85 1.02 -1.93
CA PHE A 77 -4.42 0.74 -1.73
C PHE A 77 -3.48 1.67 -2.51
N VAL A 78 -2.25 1.79 -2.05
CA VAL A 78 -1.17 2.44 -2.77
C VAL A 78 -0.08 1.42 -2.96
N TYR A 79 0.38 1.22 -4.20
CA TYR A 79 1.49 0.31 -4.45
C TYR A 79 2.80 1.05 -4.71
N VAL A 80 3.88 0.58 -4.12
CA VAL A 80 5.24 1.06 -4.39
C VAL A 80 5.77 0.28 -5.58
N ASP A 81 5.88 0.94 -6.72
CA ASP A 81 6.37 0.33 -7.94
C ASP A 81 7.87 0.55 -8.06
N HIS A 82 8.62 -0.51 -7.83
CA HIS A 82 10.07 -0.51 -8.01
C HIS A 82 10.44 -0.50 -9.49
N THR A 83 11.72 -0.36 -9.81
CA THR A 83 12.26 -0.15 -11.17
C THR A 83 11.77 -1.15 -12.22
N MET A 84 11.37 -2.37 -11.82
CA MET A 84 10.91 -3.42 -12.73
C MET A 84 9.45 -3.27 -13.20
N GLN A 85 8.65 -2.36 -12.61
CA GLN A 85 7.27 -2.08 -13.02
C GLN A 85 6.35 -3.32 -13.05
N GLU A 86 6.62 -4.31 -12.21
CA GLU A 86 5.88 -5.58 -12.22
C GLU A 86 4.43 -5.38 -11.79
N ILE A 87 4.20 -4.50 -10.82
CA ILE A 87 2.86 -4.22 -10.29
C ILE A 87 2.05 -3.42 -11.32
N SER A 88 2.62 -2.34 -11.87
CA SER A 88 1.92 -1.53 -12.86
C SER A 88 1.58 -2.33 -14.12
N ARG A 89 2.51 -3.12 -14.67
CA ARG A 89 2.24 -3.95 -15.87
C ARG A 89 1.18 -5.01 -15.61
N THR A 90 1.23 -5.66 -14.45
CA THR A 90 0.23 -6.69 -14.12
C THR A 90 -1.15 -6.07 -13.92
N LEU A 91 -1.22 -4.95 -13.20
CA LEU A 91 -2.47 -4.22 -13.02
C LEU A 91 -2.98 -3.65 -14.34
N GLU A 92 -2.11 -3.16 -15.23
CA GLU A 92 -2.50 -2.71 -16.56
C GLU A 92 -3.18 -3.84 -17.33
N VAL A 93 -2.54 -5.01 -17.46
CA VAL A 93 -3.17 -6.16 -18.14
C VAL A 93 -4.46 -6.63 -17.45
N ALA A 94 -4.47 -6.68 -16.11
CA ALA A 94 -5.62 -7.16 -15.35
C ALA A 94 -6.81 -6.20 -15.39
N LEU A 95 -6.56 -4.88 -15.48
CA LEU A 95 -7.56 -3.83 -15.36
C LEU A 95 -7.95 -3.21 -16.71
N ASP A 96 -7.09 -3.32 -17.73
CA ASP A 96 -7.39 -2.85 -19.09
C ASP A 96 -8.59 -3.60 -19.70
N ALA A 97 -8.90 -4.78 -19.17
CA ALA A 97 -10.10 -5.54 -19.51
C ALA A 97 -11.42 -4.85 -19.11
N TRP A 98 -11.43 -3.91 -18.15
CA TRP A 98 -12.65 -3.35 -17.55
C TRP A 98 -12.71 -1.82 -17.70
N ASP A 99 -13.57 -1.30 -18.57
CA ASP A 99 -13.74 0.15 -18.83
C ASP A 99 -14.12 0.98 -17.57
N VAL A 100 -14.72 0.34 -16.57
CA VAL A 100 -15.09 0.97 -15.28
C VAL A 100 -13.87 1.30 -14.41
N CYS A 101 -12.71 0.69 -14.71
CA CYS A 101 -11.45 0.87 -13.97
C CYS A 101 -10.54 1.96 -14.55
N ARG A 102 -10.98 2.78 -15.51
CA ARG A 102 -10.16 3.86 -16.11
C ARG A 102 -10.33 5.23 -15.46
N ASP A 103 -11.35 5.41 -14.62
CA ASP A 103 -11.57 6.68 -13.92
C ASP A 103 -10.71 6.75 -12.65
N GLU A 104 -9.54 7.39 -12.75
CA GLU A 104 -8.62 7.60 -11.63
C GLU A 104 -9.29 8.18 -10.39
N SER A 105 -10.32 9.02 -10.54
CA SER A 105 -11.04 9.60 -9.40
C SER A 105 -11.87 8.58 -8.62
N ARG A 106 -12.24 7.48 -9.27
CA ARG A 106 -12.99 6.35 -8.70
C ARG A 106 -12.10 5.13 -8.45
N LEU A 107 -10.88 5.13 -8.97
CA LEU A 107 -9.92 4.07 -8.75
C LEU A 107 -9.56 3.99 -7.27
N MET A 108 -9.74 2.78 -6.73
CA MET A 108 -9.36 2.44 -5.37
C MET A 108 -7.85 2.31 -5.19
N TYR A 109 -7.03 2.61 -6.21
CA TYR A 109 -5.57 2.46 -6.11
C TYR A 109 -4.75 3.61 -6.66
N ARG A 110 -3.51 3.75 -6.19
CA ARG A 110 -2.50 4.69 -6.70
C ARG A 110 -1.12 4.03 -6.75
N SER A 111 -0.29 4.42 -7.72
CA SER A 111 1.14 4.06 -7.72
C SER A 111 1.95 5.05 -6.91
N ALA A 112 3.13 4.65 -6.44
CA ALA A 112 4.15 5.48 -5.83
C ALA A 112 5.54 4.94 -6.18
N THR A 113 6.53 5.81 -6.24
CA THR A 113 7.93 5.45 -6.53
C THR A 113 8.77 5.28 -5.26
N THR A 114 8.30 5.84 -4.14
CA THR A 114 8.94 5.77 -2.82
C THR A 114 7.93 5.46 -1.72
N TYR A 115 8.40 4.98 -0.57
CA TYR A 115 7.56 4.74 0.60
C TYR A 115 6.95 6.03 1.14
N GLU A 116 7.71 7.11 1.13
CA GLU A 116 7.30 8.44 1.54
C GLU A 116 6.11 8.94 0.68
N GLU A 117 6.24 8.83 -0.64
CA GLU A 117 5.16 9.15 -1.57
C GLU A 117 3.94 8.26 -1.34
N ALA A 118 4.16 6.97 -1.08
CA ALA A 118 3.08 6.03 -0.80
C ALA A 118 2.31 6.39 0.48
N MET A 119 3.02 6.73 1.55
CA MET A 119 2.43 7.19 2.81
C MET A 119 1.62 8.48 2.61
N GLU A 120 2.14 9.46 1.88
CA GLU A 120 1.38 10.68 1.58
C GLU A 120 0.09 10.39 0.80
N LYS A 121 0.17 9.55 -0.23
CA LYS A 121 -0.99 9.14 -1.04
C LYS A 121 -2.01 8.40 -0.19
N ALA A 122 -1.59 7.49 0.69
CA ALA A 122 -2.47 6.76 1.59
C ALA A 122 -3.19 7.68 2.57
N VAL A 123 -2.49 8.67 3.15
CA VAL A 123 -3.10 9.67 4.04
C VAL A 123 -4.13 10.53 3.30
N ARG A 124 -3.85 10.91 2.04
CA ARG A 124 -4.82 11.64 1.20
C ARG A 124 -6.07 10.79 0.93
N MET A 125 -5.90 9.50 0.61
CA MET A 125 -7.02 8.56 0.42
C MET A 125 -7.86 8.42 1.67
N LEU A 126 -7.24 8.28 2.86
CA LEU A 126 -7.95 8.26 4.14
C LEU A 126 -8.78 9.54 4.37
N GLY A 127 -8.24 10.69 3.98
CA GLY A 127 -8.95 11.98 4.07
C GLY A 127 -10.17 12.07 3.14
N GLN A 128 -10.12 11.42 1.97
CA GLN A 128 -11.27 11.33 1.05
C GLN A 128 -12.34 10.38 1.59
N LEU A 129 -11.94 9.22 2.12
CA LEU A 129 -12.85 8.23 2.72
C LEU A 129 -13.57 8.75 3.98
N ARG A 130 -13.00 9.72 4.70
CA ARG A 130 -13.65 10.36 5.86
C ARG A 130 -14.74 11.36 5.49
N LYS A 131 -14.80 11.82 4.24
CA LYS A 131 -15.73 12.86 3.77
C LYS A 131 -16.95 12.32 3.02
N GLY A 132 -16.90 11.06 2.59
CA GLY A 132 -18.04 10.33 2.04
C GLY A 132 -18.78 9.58 3.13
#